data_AF-A0A351AVP2-F1
#
_entry.id   AF-A0A351AVP2-F1
#
_cell.length_a   1.000
_cell.length_b   1.000
_cell.length_c   1.000
_cell.angle_alpha   90.00
_cell.angle_beta   90.00
_cell.angle_gamma   90.00
#
_symmetry.space_group_name_H-M   'P 1'
#
loop_
_entity.id
_entity.type
_entity.pdbx_description
1 polymer ?
#
loop_
_entity_poly.entity_id
_entity_poly.type
_entity_poly.pdbx_seq_one_letter_code
_entity_poly.pdbx_strand_id
1 'polypeptide(L)'
;MKIRRMIIAVACVLLAAAIGITAYAAVSAKNGARKMQKYDPSCKAATDYYGYIKENEKSLSEQKKLVPPVYQEEDLLFNANYIFLARDFGFYDGLNSGSMTIRPTLAVYPGAAIRERDEHSSYVMYDTDTGYRLYLQLSDVNEMFLPVGVAVVVKDKLSHDDFSAIQVGDTIAAVEAVDSTATIMRRFVDGISGYDPASVEAYAAEGYPITTVHYLSDGLLKIEYGQMNENREPVITNIEFSEDYRMTDALGREVNYKIFDNDLPW
;
A
#
# COMPACT_ATOMS: atom_id res chain seq x y z
N MET A 1 -33.04 4.36 -30.27
CA MET A 1 -33.27 4.05 -28.83
C MET A 1 -32.01 3.62 -28.07
N LYS A 2 -31.04 2.92 -28.69
CA LYS A 2 -29.79 2.47 -28.05
C LYS A 2 -28.85 3.61 -27.59
N ILE A 3 -28.67 4.66 -28.40
CA ILE A 3 -27.75 5.78 -28.11
C ILE A 3 -28.16 6.57 -26.85
N ARG A 4 -29.47 6.83 -26.65
CA ARG A 4 -29.96 7.54 -25.46
C ARG A 4 -29.73 6.76 -24.15
N ARG A 5 -29.81 5.43 -24.18
CA ARG A 5 -29.54 4.60 -22.99
C ARG A 5 -28.05 4.58 -22.62
N MET A 6 -27.17 4.61 -23.62
CA MET A 6 -25.72 4.66 -23.43
C MET A 6 -25.27 6.00 -22.83
N ILE A 7 -25.83 7.12 -23.29
CA ILE A 7 -25.54 8.46 -22.74
C ILE A 7 -25.97 8.58 -21.28
N ILE A 8 -27.14 8.03 -20.91
CA ILE A 8 -27.62 8.04 -19.53
C ILE A 8 -26.72 7.18 -18.62
N ALA A 9 -26.27 6.01 -19.09
CA ALA A 9 -25.38 5.15 -18.33
C ALA A 9 -24.02 5.82 -18.07
N VAL A 10 -23.41 6.43 -19.09
CA VAL A 10 -22.14 7.17 -18.95
C VAL A 10 -22.30 8.37 -18.02
N ALA A 11 -23.41 9.12 -18.13
CA ALA A 11 -23.69 10.23 -17.22
C ALA A 11 -23.86 9.76 -15.77
N CYS A 12 -24.50 8.62 -15.51
CA CYS A 12 -24.62 8.06 -14.17
C CYS A 12 -23.28 7.59 -13.58
N VAL A 13 -22.40 7.00 -14.39
CA VAL A 13 -21.05 6.59 -13.95
C VAL A 13 -20.18 7.82 -13.63
N LEU A 14 -20.22 8.85 -14.48
CA LEU A 14 -19.51 10.11 -14.22
C LEU A 14 -20.06 10.84 -12.99
N LEU A 15 -21.39 10.79 -12.76
CA LEU A 15 -21.99 11.37 -11.57
C LEU A 15 -21.59 10.59 -10.30
N ALA A 16 -21.55 9.25 -10.35
CA ALA A 16 -21.11 8.42 -9.23
C ALA A 16 -19.64 8.65 -8.88
N ALA A 17 -18.76 8.73 -9.89
CA ALA A 17 -17.35 9.06 -9.71
C ALA A 17 -17.17 10.48 -9.14
N ALA A 18 -17.90 11.47 -9.65
CA ALA A 18 -17.85 12.84 -9.13
C ALA A 18 -18.36 12.94 -7.68
N ILE A 19 -19.38 12.17 -7.30
CA ILE A 19 -19.90 12.11 -5.94
C ILE A 19 -18.89 11.43 -5.00
N GLY A 20 -18.21 10.36 -5.44
CA GLY A 20 -17.14 9.71 -4.67
C GLY A 20 -15.97 10.65 -4.38
N ILE A 21 -15.49 11.36 -5.40
CA ILE A 21 -14.39 12.33 -5.29
C ILE A 21 -14.76 13.51 -4.38
N THR A 22 -15.98 14.04 -4.50
CA THR A 22 -16.43 15.18 -3.67
C THR A 22 -16.69 14.79 -2.22
N ALA A 23 -17.20 13.58 -1.95
CA ALA A 23 -17.37 13.08 -0.59
C ALA A 23 -16.03 12.84 0.11
N TYR A 24 -15.03 12.29 -0.59
CA TYR A 24 -13.68 12.08 -0.05
C TYR A 24 -12.97 13.41 0.26
N ALA A 25 -13.03 14.37 -0.68
CA ALA A 25 -12.46 15.70 -0.47
C ALA A 25 -13.11 16.44 0.71
N ALA A 26 -14.42 16.31 0.90
CA ALA A 26 -15.15 16.93 2.01
C ALA A 26 -14.84 16.29 3.38
N VAL A 27 -14.55 14.98 3.43
CA VAL A 27 -14.12 14.29 4.65
C VAL A 27 -12.67 14.62 5.00
N SER A 28 -11.78 14.66 4.00
CA SER A 28 -10.38 15.11 4.16
C SER A 28 -10.30 16.55 4.68
N ALA A 29 -11.11 17.47 4.12
CA ALA A 29 -11.16 18.86 4.53
C ALA A 29 -11.71 19.07 5.96
N LYS A 30 -12.55 18.17 6.48
CA LYS A 30 -13.14 18.28 7.83
C LYS A 30 -12.21 17.81 8.94
N ASN A 31 -11.27 16.91 8.66
CA ASN A 31 -10.40 16.33 9.68
C ASN A 31 -9.02 16.99 9.76
N GLY A 32 -8.58 17.68 8.71
CA GLY A 32 -7.23 18.25 8.62
C GLY A 32 -6.15 17.16 8.63
N ALA A 33 -5.11 17.33 7.83
CA ALA A 33 -3.96 16.43 7.90
C ALA A 33 -3.37 16.48 9.31
N ARG A 34 -3.32 15.33 9.99
CA ARG A 34 -2.60 15.17 11.25
C ARG A 34 -1.10 15.32 10.97
N LYS A 35 -0.36 15.77 11.99
CA LYS A 35 1.10 15.81 11.95
C LYS A 35 1.67 14.53 12.53
N MET A 36 2.80 14.09 11.98
CA MET A 36 3.64 13.07 12.60
C MET A 36 3.99 13.50 14.04
N GLN A 37 3.93 12.56 14.98
CA GLN A 37 4.32 12.79 16.36
C GLN A 37 5.79 12.41 16.57
N LYS A 38 6.43 13.06 17.56
CA LYS A 38 7.74 12.60 18.02
C LYS A 38 7.58 11.22 18.65
N TYR A 39 8.46 10.29 18.33
CA TYR A 39 8.43 8.95 18.92
C TYR A 39 8.50 9.03 20.44
N ASP A 40 7.48 8.49 21.10
CA ASP A 40 7.39 8.32 22.55
C ASP A 40 7.49 6.83 22.89
N PRO A 41 8.63 6.36 23.45
CA PRO A 41 8.81 4.96 23.81
C PRO A 41 7.89 4.51 24.96
N SER A 42 7.23 5.44 25.66
CA SER A 42 6.30 5.14 26.75
C SER A 42 4.86 4.98 26.29
N CYS A 43 4.54 5.31 25.03
CA CYS A 43 3.17 5.17 24.52
C CYS A 43 2.74 3.70 24.45
N LYS A 44 1.43 3.45 24.47
CA LYS A 44 0.89 2.08 24.48
C LYS A 44 1.32 1.28 23.24
N ALA A 45 1.32 1.89 22.06
CA ALA A 45 1.77 1.23 20.83
C ALA A 45 3.25 0.76 20.90
N ALA A 46 4.09 1.45 21.66
CA ALA A 46 5.50 1.07 21.86
C ALA A 46 5.69 0.02 22.96
N THR A 47 4.93 0.13 24.06
CA THR A 47 5.09 -0.68 25.28
C THR A 47 4.27 -1.97 25.29
N ASP A 48 3.06 -1.95 24.72
CA ASP A 48 2.12 -3.07 24.62
C ASP A 48 1.46 -3.04 23.23
N TYR A 49 2.28 -3.36 22.23
CA TYR A 49 1.86 -3.38 20.83
C TYR A 49 0.69 -4.32 20.56
N TYR A 50 0.75 -5.56 21.06
CA TYR A 50 -0.31 -6.55 20.83
C TYR A 50 -1.62 -6.11 21.46
N GLY A 51 -1.59 -5.63 22.70
CA GLY A 51 -2.75 -5.07 23.36
C GLY A 51 -3.28 -3.84 22.64
N TYR A 52 -2.40 -2.99 22.09
CA TYR A 52 -2.81 -1.86 21.26
C TYR A 52 -3.54 -2.32 19.98
N ILE A 53 -3.01 -3.29 19.23
CA ILE A 53 -3.69 -3.83 18.04
C ILE A 53 -5.06 -4.38 18.43
N LYS A 54 -5.12 -5.29 19.41
CA LYS A 54 -6.38 -5.97 19.77
C LYS A 54 -7.44 -5.04 20.37
N GLU A 55 -7.04 -3.96 21.03
CA GLU A 55 -7.99 -2.95 21.52
C GLU A 55 -8.58 -2.08 20.40
N ASN A 56 -7.79 -1.79 19.36
CA ASN A 56 -8.17 -0.86 18.30
C ASN A 56 -8.71 -1.55 17.05
N GLU A 57 -8.39 -2.82 16.86
CA GLU A 57 -8.87 -3.67 15.79
C GLU A 57 -10.39 -3.80 15.80
N LYS A 58 -10.98 -3.66 14.62
CA LYS A 58 -12.41 -3.91 14.39
C LYS A 58 -12.59 -5.25 13.72
N SER A 59 -13.54 -6.03 14.25
CA SER A 59 -13.86 -7.35 13.72
C SER A 59 -14.39 -7.26 12.28
N LEU A 60 -14.17 -8.34 11.53
CA LEU A 60 -14.80 -8.60 10.23
C LEU A 60 -16.33 -8.43 10.24
N SER A 61 -16.97 -8.78 11.34
CA SER A 61 -18.43 -8.68 11.49
C SER A 61 -18.91 -7.22 11.49
N GLU A 62 -18.02 -6.27 11.74
CA GLU A 62 -18.33 -4.85 11.72
C GLU A 62 -18.34 -4.32 10.28
N GLN A 63 -19.52 -4.39 9.64
CA GLN A 63 -19.75 -3.91 8.26
C GLN A 63 -19.60 -2.39 8.09
N LYS A 64 -19.22 -1.64 9.12
CA LYS A 64 -19.06 -0.19 9.02
C LYS A 64 -17.72 0.15 8.40
N LYS A 65 -17.72 1.04 7.40
CA LYS A 65 -16.50 1.66 6.85
C LYS A 65 -15.68 2.29 7.97
N LEU A 66 -14.41 1.88 8.13
CA LEU A 66 -13.50 2.62 9.00
C LEU A 66 -13.13 3.94 8.33
N VAL A 67 -12.84 4.94 9.15
CA VAL A 67 -12.32 6.23 8.69
C VAL A 67 -10.86 6.28 9.13
N PRO A 68 -9.89 6.00 8.23
CA PRO A 68 -8.49 6.12 8.55
C PRO A 68 -8.13 7.55 8.96
N PRO A 69 -7.11 7.73 9.81
CA PRO A 69 -6.56 9.05 10.07
C PRO A 69 -5.86 9.57 8.81
N VAL A 70 -6.02 10.86 8.54
CA VAL A 70 -5.37 11.54 7.41
C VAL A 70 -4.06 12.15 7.88
N TYR A 71 -2.97 11.91 7.16
CA TYR A 71 -1.65 12.51 7.37
C TYR A 71 -1.16 13.22 6.09
N GLN A 72 -0.13 14.05 6.20
CA GLN A 72 0.52 14.60 5.01
C GLN A 72 1.19 13.47 4.21
N GLU A 73 0.99 13.44 2.89
CA GLU A 73 1.60 12.44 2.00
C GLU A 73 3.12 12.40 2.19
N GLU A 74 3.75 13.57 2.19
CA GLU A 74 5.20 13.73 2.35
C GLU A 74 5.71 13.08 3.64
N ASP A 75 5.00 13.32 4.75
CA ASP A 75 5.37 12.79 6.05
C ASP A 75 5.18 11.26 6.08
N LEU A 76 3.98 10.80 5.72
CA LEU A 76 3.59 9.39 5.87
C LEU A 76 4.35 8.46 4.93
N LEU A 77 4.53 8.84 3.66
CA LEU A 77 5.02 7.94 2.62
C LEU A 77 6.52 8.10 2.33
N PHE A 78 7.13 9.24 2.66
CA PHE A 78 8.52 9.54 2.26
C PHE A 78 9.44 9.90 3.43
N ASN A 79 8.96 10.62 4.45
CA ASN A 79 9.77 10.95 5.62
C ASN A 79 9.67 9.92 6.75
N ALA A 80 8.76 8.94 6.63
CA ALA A 80 8.63 7.86 7.57
C ALA A 80 9.82 6.89 7.44
N ASN A 81 10.76 6.94 8.39
CA ASN A 81 11.86 5.97 8.48
C ASN A 81 11.42 4.52 8.78
N TYR A 82 10.11 4.26 8.80
CA TYR A 82 9.48 3.06 9.35
C TYR A 82 8.53 2.36 8.37
N ILE A 83 8.33 2.93 7.17
CA ILE A 83 7.43 2.39 6.14
C ILE A 83 8.22 2.24 4.84
N PHE A 84 8.33 1.00 4.36
CA PHE A 84 8.99 0.68 3.09
C PHE A 84 7.94 0.31 2.05
N LEU A 85 7.85 1.07 0.97
CA LEU A 85 6.77 0.93 -0.01
C LEU A 85 7.08 -0.07 -1.14
N ALA A 86 8.33 -0.13 -1.58
CA ALA A 86 8.74 -0.90 -2.76
C ALA A 86 9.63 -2.10 -2.46
N ARG A 87 9.49 -2.68 -1.25
CA ARG A 87 10.24 -3.86 -0.81
C ARG A 87 9.38 -4.74 0.08
N ASP A 88 9.57 -6.05 -0.07
CA ASP A 88 8.94 -7.05 0.79
C ASP A 88 9.55 -7.01 2.20
N PHE A 89 8.69 -6.90 3.22
CA PHE A 89 9.09 -6.85 4.63
C PHE A 89 9.69 -8.18 5.12
N GLY A 90 9.38 -9.30 4.47
CA GLY A 90 9.97 -10.61 4.77
C GLY A 90 11.49 -10.64 4.61
N PHE A 91 12.06 -9.77 3.75
CA PHE A 91 13.52 -9.60 3.63
C PHE A 91 14.16 -9.23 4.97
N TYR A 92 13.44 -8.46 5.78
CA TYR A 92 13.96 -7.94 7.02
C TYR A 92 13.68 -8.82 8.23
N ASP A 93 12.96 -9.92 8.04
CA ASP A 93 12.69 -10.86 9.10
C ASP A 93 14.01 -11.50 9.57
N GLY A 94 14.22 -11.55 10.88
CA GLY A 94 15.50 -11.96 11.48
C GLY A 94 16.65 -10.95 11.37
N LEU A 95 16.52 -9.86 10.60
CA LEU A 95 17.47 -8.74 10.65
C LEU A 95 17.15 -7.90 11.89
N ASN A 96 18.15 -7.64 12.74
CA ASN A 96 17.99 -6.85 13.98
C ASN A 96 17.85 -5.35 13.66
N SER A 97 16.79 -5.01 12.94
CA SER A 97 16.52 -3.68 12.42
C SER A 97 15.25 -3.14 13.07
N GLY A 98 15.36 -2.80 14.36
CA GLY A 98 14.23 -2.39 15.21
C GLY A 98 13.42 -1.18 14.70
N SER A 99 13.97 -0.39 13.76
CA SER A 99 13.25 0.70 13.09
C SER A 99 12.10 0.22 12.20
N MET A 100 12.12 -1.00 11.68
CA MET A 100 11.10 -1.43 10.68
C MET A 100 9.92 -2.17 11.29
N THR A 101 9.91 -2.28 12.62
CA THR A 101 8.76 -2.79 13.35
C THR A 101 7.58 -1.83 13.17
N ILE A 102 6.37 -2.38 13.17
CA ILE A 102 5.15 -1.57 13.07
C ILE A 102 4.94 -0.67 14.30
N ARG A 103 5.63 -0.94 15.42
CA ARG A 103 5.50 -0.21 16.68
C ARG A 103 5.89 1.28 16.57
N PRO A 104 7.11 1.65 16.11
CA PRO A 104 7.45 3.02 15.75
C PRO A 104 6.40 3.70 14.87
N THR A 105 5.93 3.03 13.82
CA THR A 105 4.92 3.56 12.90
C THR A 105 3.64 3.94 13.64
N LEU A 106 3.08 3.05 14.45
CA LEU A 106 1.86 3.33 15.23
C LEU A 106 2.07 4.40 16.31
N ALA A 107 3.29 4.51 16.84
CA ALA A 107 3.64 5.53 17.84
C ALA A 107 3.76 6.94 17.21
N VAL A 108 4.35 7.07 16.02
CA VAL A 108 4.50 8.37 15.35
C VAL A 108 3.27 8.76 14.51
N TYR A 109 2.48 7.78 14.08
CA TYR A 109 1.23 7.93 13.35
C TYR A 109 0.05 7.29 14.12
N PRO A 110 -0.37 7.88 15.26
CA PRO A 110 -1.38 7.26 16.11
C PRO A 110 -2.81 7.37 15.57
N GLY A 111 -3.65 6.43 16.02
CA GLY A 111 -5.07 6.38 15.67
C GLY A 111 -5.32 5.76 14.30
N ALA A 112 -4.41 4.91 13.83
CA ALA A 112 -4.62 3.99 12.72
C ALA A 112 -6.02 3.37 12.75
N ALA A 113 -6.63 3.22 11.58
CA ALA A 113 -7.76 2.31 11.45
C ALA A 113 -7.20 0.89 11.27
N ILE A 114 -7.68 -0.06 12.07
CA ILE A 114 -7.17 -1.43 12.10
C ILE A 114 -8.34 -2.38 11.92
N ARG A 115 -8.22 -3.29 10.96
CA ARG A 115 -9.25 -4.28 10.65
C ARG A 115 -8.71 -5.69 10.78
N GLU A 116 -9.47 -6.54 11.47
CA GLU A 116 -9.29 -7.99 11.44
C GLU A 116 -9.69 -8.49 10.06
N ARG A 117 -8.80 -9.21 9.39
CA ARG A 117 -9.06 -9.84 8.09
C ARG A 117 -9.48 -11.31 8.25
N ASP A 118 -8.90 -11.99 9.22
CA ASP A 118 -9.24 -13.33 9.69
C ASP A 118 -8.61 -13.56 11.08
N GLU A 119 -8.78 -14.76 11.64
CA GLU A 119 -8.27 -15.12 12.98
C GLU A 119 -6.76 -14.88 13.13
N HIS A 120 -6.01 -14.93 12.03
CA HIS A 120 -4.56 -14.92 12.00
C HIS A 120 -3.97 -13.63 11.44
N SER A 121 -4.80 -12.73 10.90
CA SER A 121 -4.29 -11.60 10.15
C SER A 121 -5.17 -10.34 10.21
N SER A 122 -4.49 -9.20 10.09
CA SER A 122 -5.09 -7.88 10.16
C SER A 122 -4.47 -6.97 9.11
N TYR A 123 -5.02 -5.77 8.94
CA TYR A 123 -4.35 -4.69 8.24
C TYR A 123 -4.55 -3.34 8.92
N VAL A 124 -3.52 -2.51 8.80
CA VAL A 124 -3.49 -1.12 9.27
C VAL A 124 -3.71 -0.19 8.09
N MET A 125 -4.52 0.85 8.29
CA MET A 125 -4.86 1.84 7.28
C MET A 125 -4.54 3.27 7.71
N TYR A 126 -4.03 4.03 6.74
CA TYR A 126 -3.81 5.46 6.81
C TYR A 126 -4.22 6.13 5.50
N ASP A 127 -4.78 7.33 5.58
CA ASP A 127 -5.06 8.17 4.41
C ASP A 127 -4.01 9.29 4.31
N THR A 128 -3.72 9.70 3.09
CA THR A 128 -2.96 10.93 2.81
C THR A 128 -3.91 12.09 2.49
N ASP A 129 -3.42 13.31 2.70
CA ASP A 129 -4.09 14.55 2.31
C ASP A 129 -4.26 14.72 0.79
N THR A 130 -3.53 13.93 0.00
CA THR A 130 -3.59 13.84 -1.46
C THR A 130 -4.46 12.68 -1.99
N GLY A 131 -5.08 11.91 -1.10
CA GLY A 131 -6.06 10.89 -1.43
C GLY A 131 -5.54 9.48 -1.71
N TYR A 132 -4.29 9.18 -1.34
CA TYR A 132 -3.80 7.80 -1.28
C TYR A 132 -4.21 7.16 0.03
N ARG A 133 -4.48 5.85 0.00
CA ARG A 133 -4.65 5.02 1.18
C ARG A 133 -3.53 3.99 1.25
N LEU A 134 -2.81 4.00 2.37
CA LEU A 134 -1.78 3.03 2.68
C LEU A 134 -2.38 1.86 3.48
N TYR A 135 -2.00 0.64 3.11
CA TYR A 135 -2.27 -0.59 3.85
C TYR A 135 -0.97 -1.28 4.23
N LEU A 136 -0.84 -1.64 5.50
CA LEU A 136 0.23 -2.49 6.01
C LEU A 136 -0.39 -3.80 6.51
N GLN A 137 0.05 -4.92 5.92
CA GLN A 137 -0.48 -6.23 6.26
C GLN A 137 0.17 -6.74 7.55
N LEU A 138 -0.63 -7.20 8.50
CA LEU A 138 -0.17 -7.83 9.73
C LEU A 138 -0.60 -9.29 9.74
N SER A 139 0.26 -10.16 10.26
CA SER A 139 0.00 -11.59 10.37
C SER A 139 0.65 -12.14 11.63
N ASP A 140 0.01 -13.11 12.27
CA ASP A 140 0.57 -13.82 13.42
C ASP A 140 1.80 -14.68 13.07
N VAL A 141 2.04 -14.93 11.78
CA VAL A 141 3.21 -15.66 11.23
C VAL A 141 4.54 -15.10 11.73
N ASN A 142 4.63 -13.79 11.97
CA ASN A 142 5.79 -13.14 12.57
C ASN A 142 5.43 -12.44 13.89
N GLU A 143 4.44 -12.98 14.59
CA GLU A 143 3.84 -12.36 15.77
C GLU A 143 3.41 -10.91 15.48
N MET A 144 2.95 -10.57 14.28
CA MET A 144 2.62 -9.20 13.86
C MET A 144 3.73 -8.17 14.15
N PHE A 145 4.97 -8.61 14.34
CA PHE A 145 6.08 -7.78 14.82
C PHE A 145 6.57 -6.82 13.73
N LEU A 146 6.59 -7.33 12.50
CA LEU A 146 6.81 -6.59 11.27
C LEU A 146 5.54 -6.69 10.42
N PRO A 147 5.23 -5.70 9.57
CA PRO A 147 4.34 -5.96 8.45
C PRO A 147 4.83 -7.17 7.63
N VAL A 148 3.93 -7.85 6.95
CA VAL A 148 4.26 -8.97 6.06
C VAL A 148 4.03 -8.58 4.60
N GLY A 149 4.80 -9.17 3.69
CA GLY A 149 4.68 -8.89 2.27
C GLY A 149 5.10 -7.46 1.90
N VAL A 150 4.46 -6.85 0.90
CA VAL A 150 4.77 -5.49 0.43
C VAL A 150 3.70 -4.50 0.94
N ALA A 151 4.09 -3.28 1.30
CA ALA A 151 3.10 -2.24 1.59
C ALA A 151 2.26 -1.93 0.34
N VAL A 152 0.95 -1.75 0.53
CA VAL A 152 0.02 -1.51 -0.59
C VAL A 152 -0.48 -0.08 -0.49
N VAL A 153 -0.30 0.70 -1.56
CA VAL A 153 -0.85 2.06 -1.69
C VAL A 153 -1.94 2.02 -2.75
N VAL A 154 -3.09 2.61 -2.44
CA VAL A 154 -4.29 2.51 -3.27
C VAL A 154 -4.90 3.90 -3.45
N LYS A 155 -5.34 4.20 -4.67
CA LYS A 155 -6.07 5.45 -4.97
C LYS A 155 -7.12 5.25 -6.05
N ASP A 156 -6.71 4.62 -7.14
CA ASP A 156 -7.57 4.40 -8.30
C ASP A 156 -8.22 3.02 -8.23
N LYS A 157 -9.49 2.93 -8.66
CA LYS A 157 -10.16 1.65 -8.84
C LYS A 157 -9.80 1.07 -10.21
N LEU A 158 -8.93 0.07 -10.22
CA LEU A 158 -8.44 -0.59 -11.43
C LEU A 158 -8.78 -2.08 -11.45
N SER A 159 -8.58 -2.72 -12.58
CA SER A 159 -8.71 -4.16 -12.83
C SER A 159 -7.46 -4.69 -13.53
N HIS A 160 -7.27 -6.00 -13.58
CA HIS A 160 -6.11 -6.59 -14.24
C HIS A 160 -6.09 -6.29 -15.74
N ASP A 161 -7.27 -6.22 -16.36
CA ASP A 161 -7.43 -5.89 -17.78
C ASP A 161 -6.87 -4.50 -18.13
N ASP A 162 -6.86 -3.55 -17.18
CA ASP A 162 -6.30 -2.20 -17.38
C ASP A 162 -4.77 -2.25 -17.62
N PHE A 163 -4.10 -3.31 -17.15
CA PHE A 163 -2.66 -3.53 -17.30
C PHE A 163 -2.30 -4.45 -18.48
N SER A 164 -3.27 -4.87 -19.28
CA SER A 164 -3.09 -5.87 -20.36
C SER A 164 -2.04 -5.53 -21.42
N ALA A 165 -1.69 -4.25 -21.57
CA ALA A 165 -0.65 -3.80 -22.50
C ALA A 165 0.76 -3.79 -21.91
N ILE A 166 0.90 -3.93 -20.58
CA ILE A 166 2.19 -3.92 -19.88
C ILE A 166 2.83 -5.30 -19.96
N GLN A 167 4.12 -5.35 -20.27
CA GLN A 167 4.89 -6.58 -20.37
C GLN A 167 6.29 -6.45 -19.76
N VAL A 168 6.93 -7.60 -19.51
CA VAL A 168 8.34 -7.65 -19.12
C VAL A 168 9.20 -6.93 -20.16
N GLY A 169 10.11 -6.08 -19.70
CA GLY A 169 10.93 -5.19 -20.53
C GLY A 169 10.39 -3.77 -20.66
N ASP A 170 9.12 -3.52 -20.32
CA ASP A 170 8.62 -2.15 -20.16
C ASP A 170 9.23 -1.48 -18.91
N THR A 171 9.06 -0.17 -18.79
CA THR A 171 9.56 0.61 -17.64
C THR A 171 8.44 0.96 -16.68
N ILE A 172 8.79 1.37 -15.46
CA ILE A 172 7.82 1.89 -14.48
C ILE A 172 6.93 3.01 -15.05
N ALA A 173 7.41 3.77 -16.04
CA ALA A 173 6.61 4.82 -16.69
C ALA A 173 5.37 4.27 -17.43
N ALA A 174 5.43 3.03 -17.94
CA ALA A 174 4.27 2.38 -18.51
C ALA A 174 3.20 2.07 -17.44
N VAL A 175 3.64 1.73 -16.23
CA VAL A 175 2.77 1.48 -15.06
C VAL A 175 2.16 2.79 -14.56
N GLU A 176 2.94 3.88 -14.49
CA GLU A 176 2.45 5.22 -14.11
C GLU A 176 1.35 5.75 -15.02
N ALA A 177 1.33 5.34 -16.29
CA ALA A 177 0.27 5.71 -17.23
C ALA A 177 -1.09 5.03 -16.91
N VAL A 178 -1.08 3.93 -16.15
CA VAL A 178 -2.26 3.13 -15.79
C VAL A 178 -2.67 3.38 -14.34
N ASP A 179 -1.71 3.38 -13.42
CA ASP A 179 -1.94 3.51 -11.97
C ASP A 179 -1.12 4.66 -11.38
N SER A 180 -1.82 5.66 -10.84
CA SER A 180 -1.16 6.84 -10.25
C SER A 180 -0.32 6.51 -9.01
N THR A 181 -0.55 5.38 -8.36
CA THR A 181 0.27 4.92 -7.23
C THR A 181 1.69 4.54 -7.66
N ALA A 182 1.91 4.19 -8.94
CA ALA A 182 3.25 3.92 -9.45
C ALA A 182 4.16 5.16 -9.40
N THR A 183 3.61 6.38 -9.42
CA THR A 183 4.40 7.61 -9.23
C THR A 183 4.92 7.75 -7.81
N ILE A 184 4.14 7.34 -6.81
CA ILE A 184 4.60 7.25 -5.41
C ILE A 184 5.74 6.23 -5.30
N MET A 185 5.57 5.07 -5.94
CA MET A 185 6.58 4.01 -5.93
C MET A 185 7.86 4.44 -6.65
N ARG A 186 7.76 5.07 -7.82
CA ARG A 186 8.91 5.63 -8.55
C ARG A 186 9.69 6.62 -7.69
N ARG A 187 8.99 7.57 -7.07
CA ARG A 187 9.61 8.55 -6.17
C ARG A 187 10.32 7.89 -4.99
N PHE A 188 9.72 6.85 -4.40
CA PHE A 188 10.32 6.10 -3.31
C PHE A 188 11.60 5.36 -3.75
N VAL A 189 11.56 4.72 -4.91
CA VAL A 189 12.71 4.05 -5.54
C VAL A 189 13.84 5.03 -5.83
N ASP A 190 13.52 6.20 -6.39
CA ASP A 190 14.48 7.27 -6.65
C ASP A 190 15.12 7.77 -5.34
N GLY A 191 14.33 7.85 -4.26
CA GLY A 191 14.79 8.24 -2.92
C GLY A 191 15.72 7.23 -2.26
N ILE A 192 15.41 5.92 -2.31
CA ILE A 192 16.23 4.86 -1.69
C ILE A 192 17.50 4.57 -2.48
N SER A 193 17.38 4.51 -3.82
CA SER A 193 18.54 4.22 -4.67
C SER A 193 19.51 5.41 -4.75
N GLY A 194 19.09 6.61 -4.34
CA GLY A 194 19.90 7.83 -4.50
C GLY A 194 20.25 8.12 -5.97
N TYR A 195 19.46 7.59 -6.92
CA TYR A 195 19.76 7.53 -8.35
C TYR A 195 21.01 6.72 -8.73
N ASP A 196 21.44 5.78 -7.89
CA ASP A 196 22.55 4.86 -8.20
C ASP A 196 22.02 3.54 -8.78
N PRO A 197 22.21 3.28 -10.09
CA PRO A 197 21.87 2.00 -10.70
C PRO A 197 22.52 0.81 -10.00
N ALA A 198 23.71 0.98 -9.40
CA ALA A 198 24.38 -0.10 -8.68
C ALA A 198 23.61 -0.54 -7.43
N SER A 199 22.83 0.35 -6.81
CA SER A 199 21.95 -0.01 -5.70
C SER A 199 20.82 -0.93 -6.18
N VAL A 200 20.14 -0.58 -7.27
CA VAL A 200 19.07 -1.42 -7.85
C VAL A 200 19.59 -2.78 -8.31
N GLU A 201 20.78 -2.81 -8.91
CA GLU A 201 21.46 -4.05 -9.26
C GLU A 201 21.81 -4.89 -8.03
N ALA A 202 22.24 -4.26 -6.94
CA ALA A 202 22.51 -4.96 -5.68
C ALA A 202 21.24 -5.59 -5.09
N TYR A 203 20.11 -4.88 -5.08
CA TYR A 203 18.82 -5.43 -4.63
C TYR A 203 18.43 -6.68 -5.43
N ALA A 204 18.53 -6.61 -6.76
CA ALA A 204 18.24 -7.74 -7.63
C ALA A 204 19.21 -8.92 -7.40
N ALA A 205 20.51 -8.64 -7.23
CA ALA A 205 21.53 -9.67 -7.00
C ALA A 205 21.42 -10.35 -5.62
N GLU A 206 20.88 -9.66 -4.62
CA GLU A 206 20.56 -10.24 -3.30
C GLU A 206 19.33 -11.16 -3.32
N GLY A 207 18.65 -11.28 -4.47
CA GLY A 207 17.48 -12.13 -4.65
C GLY A 207 16.16 -11.44 -4.31
N TYR A 208 16.15 -10.12 -4.10
CA TYR A 208 14.98 -9.37 -3.68
C TYR A 208 14.85 -8.07 -4.47
N PRO A 209 14.31 -8.14 -5.70
CA PRO A 209 14.15 -6.99 -6.56
C PRO A 209 13.21 -5.95 -5.95
N ILE A 210 13.28 -4.72 -6.47
CA ILE A 210 12.29 -3.70 -6.17
C ILE A 210 10.92 -4.25 -6.58
N THR A 211 9.96 -4.22 -5.67
CA THR A 211 8.67 -4.89 -5.86
C THR A 211 7.55 -3.93 -5.51
N THR A 212 6.56 -3.79 -6.40
CA THR A 212 5.31 -3.07 -6.14
C THR A 212 4.13 -4.03 -6.20
N VAL A 213 3.12 -3.79 -5.37
CA VAL A 213 1.85 -4.53 -5.40
C VAL A 213 0.72 -3.52 -5.62
N HIS A 214 0.00 -3.72 -6.72
CA HIS A 214 -1.15 -2.93 -7.13
C HIS A 214 -2.42 -3.69 -6.74
N TYR A 215 -3.26 -3.07 -5.92
CA TYR A 215 -4.51 -3.67 -5.47
C TYR A 215 -5.62 -3.36 -6.47
N LEU A 216 -6.19 -4.40 -7.07
CA LEU A 216 -7.17 -4.31 -8.14
C LEU A 216 -8.54 -4.75 -7.64
N SER A 217 -9.57 -4.54 -8.44
CA SER A 217 -10.94 -4.96 -8.13
C SER A 217 -11.18 -6.46 -8.35
N ASP A 218 -10.28 -7.12 -9.06
CA ASP A 218 -10.31 -8.52 -9.45
C ASP A 218 -9.08 -9.32 -8.98
N GLY A 219 -8.17 -8.71 -8.22
CA GLY A 219 -7.01 -9.39 -7.68
C GLY A 219 -5.89 -8.45 -7.24
N LEU A 220 -4.67 -8.99 -7.22
CA LEU A 220 -3.42 -8.26 -7.00
C LEU A 220 -2.52 -8.42 -8.20
N LEU A 221 -1.88 -7.33 -8.61
CA LEU A 221 -0.82 -7.35 -9.59
C LEU A 221 0.50 -6.97 -8.91
N LYS A 222 1.44 -7.91 -8.89
CA LYS A 222 2.80 -7.71 -8.42
C LYS A 222 3.71 -7.46 -9.62
N ILE A 223 4.50 -6.41 -9.52
CA ILE A 223 5.49 -6.04 -10.54
C ILE A 223 6.84 -5.96 -9.86
N GLU A 224 7.81 -6.70 -10.39
CA GLU A 224 9.20 -6.64 -9.95
C GLU A 224 10.04 -5.90 -10.98
N TYR A 225 10.97 -5.09 -10.49
CA TYR A 225 11.86 -4.28 -11.31
C TYR A 225 13.31 -4.66 -11.05
N GLY A 226 14.08 -4.78 -12.13
CA GLY A 226 15.50 -5.08 -12.11
C GLY A 226 16.35 -3.91 -12.58
N GLN A 227 17.34 -4.21 -13.44
CA GLN A 227 18.25 -3.21 -13.98
C GLN A 227 17.53 -1.99 -14.55
N MET A 228 18.11 -0.81 -14.30
CA MET A 228 17.64 0.41 -14.93
C MET A 228 18.05 0.45 -16.40
N ASN A 229 17.19 1.05 -17.24
CA ASN A 229 17.54 1.32 -18.64
C ASN A 229 18.54 2.49 -18.77
N GLU A 230 18.92 2.83 -20.01
CA GLU A 230 19.83 3.95 -20.31
C GLU A 230 19.33 5.31 -19.80
N ASN A 231 18.00 5.46 -19.65
CA ASN A 231 17.34 6.65 -19.12
C ASN A 231 17.16 6.61 -17.60
N ARG A 232 17.77 5.64 -16.91
CA ARG A 232 17.66 5.41 -15.46
C ARG A 232 16.25 5.06 -14.98
N GLU A 233 15.45 4.43 -15.82
CA GLU A 233 14.13 3.96 -15.43
C GLU A 233 14.18 2.49 -15.02
N PRO A 234 13.58 2.11 -13.87
CA PRO A 234 13.41 0.72 -13.49
C PRO A 234 12.68 -0.07 -14.58
N VAL A 235 13.28 -1.18 -15.02
CA VAL A 235 12.72 -2.08 -16.04
C VAL A 235 12.01 -3.24 -15.37
N ILE A 236 10.80 -3.56 -15.84
CA ILE A 236 10.00 -4.67 -15.35
C ILE A 236 10.68 -5.98 -15.72
N THR A 237 10.95 -6.81 -14.73
CA THR A 237 11.55 -8.15 -14.90
C THR A 237 10.55 -9.27 -14.68
N ASN A 238 9.49 -9.02 -13.92
CA ASN A 238 8.47 -10.02 -13.63
C ASN A 238 7.11 -9.34 -13.38
N ILE A 239 6.05 -10.02 -13.78
CA ILE A 239 4.65 -9.61 -13.55
C ILE A 239 3.91 -10.86 -13.08
N GLU A 240 3.30 -10.76 -11.90
CA GLU A 240 2.55 -11.86 -11.27
C GLU A 240 1.16 -11.35 -10.88
N PHE A 241 0.13 -12.09 -11.28
CA PHE A 241 -1.26 -11.78 -10.96
C PHE A 241 -1.86 -12.87 -10.04
N SER A 242 -2.58 -12.43 -9.01
CA SER A 242 -3.31 -13.30 -8.08
C SER A 242 -4.78 -12.86 -8.00
N GLU A 243 -5.70 -13.72 -8.43
CA GLU A 243 -7.15 -13.49 -8.35
C GLU A 243 -7.70 -13.59 -6.91
N ASP A 244 -7.01 -14.31 -6.03
CA ASP A 244 -7.45 -14.60 -4.67
C ASP A 244 -6.87 -13.66 -3.61
N TYR A 245 -6.11 -12.66 -4.05
CA TYR A 245 -5.46 -11.66 -3.21
C TYR A 245 -4.43 -12.26 -2.24
N ARG A 246 -3.73 -13.31 -2.69
CA ARG A 246 -2.68 -13.99 -1.95
C ARG A 246 -1.40 -14.03 -2.77
N MET A 247 -0.28 -13.67 -2.16
CA MET A 247 1.04 -13.73 -2.79
C MET A 247 2.06 -14.28 -1.82
N THR A 248 3.11 -14.88 -2.37
CA THR A 248 4.21 -15.39 -1.57
C THR A 248 5.17 -14.25 -1.24
N ASP A 249 5.55 -14.13 0.03
CA ASP A 249 6.55 -13.15 0.47
C ASP A 249 7.98 -13.62 0.18
N ALA A 250 8.95 -12.74 0.47
CA ALA A 250 10.38 -12.99 0.35
C ALA A 250 10.88 -14.27 1.06
N LEU A 251 10.16 -14.77 2.07
CA LEU A 251 10.52 -15.98 2.81
C LEU A 251 9.78 -17.24 2.34
N GLY A 252 9.01 -17.15 1.25
CA GLY A 252 8.23 -18.28 0.75
C GLY A 252 6.91 -18.48 1.50
N ARG A 253 6.47 -17.50 2.30
CA ARG A 253 5.24 -17.60 3.11
C ARG A 253 4.08 -16.97 2.36
N GLU A 254 2.90 -17.57 2.45
CA GLU A 254 1.71 -16.98 1.85
C GLU A 254 1.23 -15.78 2.68
N VAL A 255 1.03 -14.63 2.02
CA VAL A 255 0.49 -13.41 2.60
C VAL A 255 -0.87 -13.13 2.00
N ASN A 256 -1.86 -12.97 2.87
CA ASN A 256 -3.20 -12.53 2.51
C ASN A 256 -3.25 -11.00 2.49
N TYR A 257 -3.49 -10.40 1.33
CA TYR A 257 -3.63 -8.95 1.19
C TYR A 257 -5.07 -8.49 1.10
N LYS A 258 -6.05 -9.41 1.14
CA LYS A 258 -7.45 -9.05 0.90
C LYS A 258 -7.90 -7.93 1.84
N ILE A 259 -8.41 -6.86 1.24
CA ILE A 259 -8.99 -5.71 1.94
C ILE A 259 -10.51 -5.84 1.86
N PHE A 260 -11.20 -5.53 2.94
CA PHE A 260 -12.65 -5.52 2.94
C PHE A 260 -13.19 -4.36 2.09
N ASP A 261 -14.21 -4.61 1.28
CA ASP A 261 -14.72 -3.63 0.30
C ASP A 261 -15.03 -2.25 0.91
N ASN A 262 -15.59 -2.24 2.13
CA ASN A 262 -15.93 -0.98 2.81
C ASN A 262 -14.71 -0.17 3.23
N ASP A 263 -13.54 -0.81 3.31
CA ASP A 263 -12.28 -0.19 3.68
C ASP A 263 -11.47 0.27 2.46
N LEU A 264 -11.93 0.01 1.23
CA LEU A 264 -11.35 0.56 0.00
C LEU A 264 -11.66 2.08 -0.13
N PRO A 265 -10.80 2.84 -0.83
CA PRO A 265 -11.00 4.28 -0.98
C PRO A 265 -12.13 4.65 -1.96
N TRP A 266 -12.61 3.71 -2.79
CA TRP A 266 -13.73 3.89 -3.73
C TRP A 266 -15.05 3.24 -3.30
#